data_AF-A0A9Q1HEH0-F1
#
_entry.id   AF-A0A9Q1HEH0-F1
#
_cell.length_a   1.000
_cell.length_b   1.000
_cell.length_c   1.000
_cell.angle_alpha   90.00
_cell.angle_beta   90.00
_cell.angle_gamma   90.00
#
_symmetry.space_group_name_H-M   'P 1'
#
loop_
_entity.id
_entity.type
_entity.pdbx_description
1 polymer ?
#
loop_
_entity_poly.entity_id
_entity_poly.type
_entity_poly.pdbx_seq_one_letter_code
_entity_poly.pdbx_strand_id
1 'polypeptide(L)'
;MKSVLVLLVTISICQGSNPPIVFKGVQNYDWIYDDHDTGADRDLSIWRPNDLEYGYYPLGDVATASHDKPSTAAMMVKELTAGALSAPDSFTEIWNDRGSGGTHDVRIMQMNPPSGYTCLGHVAILGYSSTPDRNKYRCVRSEYVTTGQYVEIWLDRGSGADRDVGIWRNERGSSLDALDANTFTSFSNHGVPGGTPNMLSGQYAKNHLNVEISNENFIFTLYETSDMDEIWNDGGSGADRDVAIWRSKGSSNSYSLGDIAVGGGRPARGFVVKALRDDALRSPDDFRKIWDDSGSGADWDGAFYQPLCPHGYRTLGHVAMRNHHEKPPSNSVRCVKGEYTRAGQWAWVWNDAGSGADDDVTVWKAIPNGEGQGVEAMSTIRHHGGMNVGAYVLIPGQVNYVTGPPARRYILQNLQYLFDDRNLVNNEPENIQRTIVENRGDTVQQVTREVSYTYEETYSWSNTAGLEVSVSTTITTGVPLISSGGVTVSTTASFSHEWGGSTTKSYTDSVSVQVSVQPRSQKSAVIVGNRYTMDIPYTATLITEYEDGSRGVRNNYRGVFRGVQVNEIRVVYEADVPLTEENAVVEDAGGIDLGGIETGVIETGGIGVDWPPPFVEEIPFF
;
A
#
# COMPACT_ATOMS: atom_id res chain seq x y z
N MET A 1 6.83 -24.59 48.02
CA MET A 1 7.01 -24.50 46.57
C MET A 1 5.74 -24.95 45.87
N LYS A 2 4.87 -24.01 45.50
CA LYS A 2 3.78 -24.20 44.53
C LYS A 2 3.92 -23.04 43.55
N SER A 3 4.44 -23.33 42.36
CA SER A 3 4.60 -22.35 41.29
C SER A 3 3.21 -21.94 40.78
N VAL A 4 2.89 -20.66 40.92
CA VAL A 4 1.73 -20.06 40.26
C VAL A 4 2.15 -19.76 38.82
N LEU A 5 1.59 -20.52 37.89
CA LEU A 5 1.75 -20.31 36.46
C LEU A 5 0.93 -19.06 36.08
N VAL A 6 1.62 -17.93 35.87
CA VAL A 6 1.01 -16.73 35.29
C VAL A 6 0.76 -17.02 33.81
N LEU A 7 -0.48 -17.35 33.47
CA LEU A 7 -0.92 -17.51 32.10
C LEU A 7 -1.10 -16.10 31.51
N LEU A 8 -0.07 -15.58 30.84
CA LEU A 8 -0.18 -14.43 29.95
C LEU A 8 -1.06 -14.83 28.76
N VAL A 9 -2.37 -14.59 28.88
CA VAL A 9 -3.28 -14.61 27.73
C VAL A 9 -3.04 -13.30 26.99
N THR A 10 -2.22 -13.35 25.94
CA THR A 10 -2.19 -12.31 24.92
C THR A 10 -3.55 -12.33 24.23
N ILE A 11 -4.45 -11.41 24.63
CA ILE A 11 -5.70 -11.16 23.94
C ILE A 11 -5.32 -10.56 22.58
N SER A 12 -5.43 -11.38 21.54
CA SER A 12 -5.32 -10.92 20.16
C SER A 12 -6.54 -10.04 19.91
N ILE A 13 -6.29 -8.74 19.79
CA ILE A 13 -7.28 -7.73 19.44
C ILE A 13 -7.86 -8.11 18.08
N CYS A 14 -9.15 -8.48 18.02
CA CYS A 14 -9.87 -8.59 16.76
C CYS A 14 -10.13 -7.15 16.26
N GLN A 15 -9.15 -6.56 15.59
CA GLN A 15 -9.40 -5.42 14.72
C GLN A 15 -10.44 -5.86 13.69
N GLY A 16 -11.45 -5.03 13.41
CA GLY A 16 -12.30 -5.20 12.25
C GLY A 16 -11.41 -5.24 11.02
N SER A 17 -11.07 -6.45 10.58
CA SER A 17 -9.92 -6.67 9.72
C SER A 17 -10.19 -6.05 8.36
N ASN A 18 -9.19 -5.36 7.81
CA ASN A 18 -9.15 -5.07 6.39
C ASN A 18 -9.53 -6.35 5.61
N PRO A 19 -10.33 -6.24 4.53
CA PRO A 19 -10.70 -7.41 3.76
C PRO A 19 -9.43 -8.15 3.33
N PRO A 20 -9.45 -9.49 3.21
CA PRO A 20 -8.27 -10.24 2.84
C PRO A 20 -7.71 -9.83 1.46
N ILE A 21 -8.59 -9.28 0.60
CA ILE A 21 -8.25 -8.81 -0.74
C ILE A 21 -8.66 -7.33 -0.89
N VAL A 22 -7.83 -6.58 -1.58
CA VAL A 22 -8.15 -5.25 -2.09
C VAL A 22 -8.13 -5.28 -3.62
N PHE A 23 -9.03 -4.56 -4.29
CA PHE A 23 -9.11 -4.59 -5.76
C PHE A 23 -9.20 -3.20 -6.38
N LYS A 24 -8.74 -3.04 -7.62
CA LYS A 24 -8.95 -1.82 -8.40
C LYS A 24 -9.31 -2.11 -9.84
N GLY A 25 -9.99 -1.16 -10.47
CA GLY A 25 -10.27 -1.20 -11.91
C GLY A 25 -9.13 -0.56 -12.69
N VAL A 26 -8.68 -1.20 -13.77
CA VAL A 26 -7.63 -0.70 -14.66
C VAL A 26 -8.15 -0.64 -16.10
N GLN A 27 -7.68 0.34 -16.87
CA GLN A 27 -7.99 0.49 -18.31
C GLN A 27 -6.73 0.40 -19.19
N ASN A 28 -5.62 0.01 -18.57
CA ASN A 28 -4.36 -0.28 -19.24
C ASN A 28 -4.33 -1.77 -19.57
N TYR A 29 -4.00 -2.05 -20.82
CA TYR A 29 -4.08 -3.38 -21.38
C TYR A 29 -2.88 -3.64 -22.28
N ASP A 30 -2.28 -4.81 -22.17
CA ASP A 30 -1.37 -5.33 -23.18
C ASP A 30 -2.20 -6.13 -24.20
N TRP A 31 -2.05 -5.84 -25.49
CA TRP A 31 -2.68 -6.64 -26.55
C TRP A 31 -2.11 -8.07 -26.54
N ILE A 32 -2.96 -9.08 -26.68
CA ILE A 32 -2.54 -10.48 -26.76
C ILE A 32 -2.93 -11.10 -28.10
N TYR A 33 -4.17 -10.93 -28.54
CA TYR A 33 -4.66 -11.56 -29.77
C TYR A 33 -5.89 -10.84 -30.29
N ASP A 34 -6.08 -10.87 -31.60
CA ASP A 34 -7.36 -10.62 -32.24
C ASP A 34 -7.52 -11.55 -33.45
N ASP A 35 -8.76 -11.78 -33.86
CA ASP A 35 -9.11 -12.76 -34.89
C ASP A 35 -9.06 -12.21 -36.32
N HIS A 36 -8.27 -11.16 -36.58
CA HIS A 36 -8.07 -10.62 -37.93
C HIS A 36 -7.67 -11.71 -38.92
N ASP A 37 -8.33 -11.67 -40.08
CA ASP A 37 -8.11 -12.56 -41.23
C ASP A 37 -8.37 -14.05 -40.98
N THR A 38 -8.98 -14.42 -39.85
CA THR A 38 -9.41 -15.80 -39.59
C THR A 38 -10.68 -16.19 -40.36
N GLY A 39 -11.49 -15.20 -40.79
CA GLY A 39 -12.79 -15.46 -41.41
C GLY A 39 -13.90 -15.82 -40.42
N ALA A 40 -13.66 -15.68 -39.11
CA ALA A 40 -14.67 -15.87 -38.08
C ALA A 40 -15.93 -14.99 -38.33
N ASP A 41 -17.10 -15.51 -37.96
CA ASP A 41 -18.40 -14.86 -38.19
C ASP A 41 -18.58 -13.57 -37.36
N ARG A 42 -17.79 -13.41 -36.30
CA ARG A 42 -17.84 -12.29 -35.34
C ARG A 42 -16.42 -11.92 -34.94
N ASP A 43 -16.20 -10.67 -34.56
CA ASP A 43 -14.88 -10.19 -34.13
C ASP A 43 -14.56 -10.56 -32.68
N LEU A 44 -13.29 -10.82 -32.41
CA LEU A 44 -12.73 -11.05 -31.09
C LEU A 44 -11.39 -10.33 -30.95
N SER A 45 -11.19 -9.74 -29.77
CA SER A 45 -9.83 -9.47 -29.28
C SER A 45 -9.68 -9.79 -27.81
N ILE A 46 -8.46 -10.18 -27.43
CA ILE A 46 -8.07 -10.60 -26.08
C ILE A 46 -6.92 -9.73 -25.61
N TRP A 47 -7.07 -9.23 -24.38
CA TRP A 47 -6.22 -8.22 -23.79
C TRP A 47 -5.88 -8.58 -22.35
N ARG A 48 -4.63 -8.39 -21.96
CA ARG A 48 -4.19 -8.62 -20.59
C ARG A 48 -4.29 -7.33 -19.78
N PRO A 49 -5.06 -7.30 -18.67
CA PRO A 49 -5.01 -6.17 -17.74
C PRO A 49 -3.59 -6.00 -17.23
N ASN A 50 -3.09 -4.77 -17.28
CA ASN A 50 -1.74 -4.45 -16.84
C ASN A 50 -1.79 -3.27 -15.87
N ASP A 51 -1.04 -3.41 -14.77
CA ASP A 51 -0.84 -2.38 -13.78
C ASP A 51 0.61 -2.41 -13.31
N LEU A 52 1.11 -1.21 -13.04
CA LEU A 52 2.48 -1.00 -12.60
C LEU A 52 2.58 -0.98 -11.08
N GLU A 53 1.47 -0.79 -10.38
CA GLU A 53 1.45 -0.93 -8.95
C GLU A 53 1.72 -2.39 -8.59
N TYR A 54 2.85 -2.61 -7.95
CA TYR A 54 3.23 -3.94 -7.54
C TYR A 54 2.23 -4.50 -6.53
N GLY A 55 1.96 -5.79 -6.71
CA GLY A 55 1.10 -6.57 -5.84
C GLY A 55 -0.35 -6.60 -6.32
N TYR A 56 -0.71 -5.84 -7.36
CA TYR A 56 -1.97 -6.01 -8.07
C TYR A 56 -1.82 -7.01 -9.22
N TYR A 57 -2.71 -7.98 -9.24
CA TYR A 57 -2.68 -9.08 -10.20
C TYR A 57 -4.05 -9.20 -10.89
N PRO A 58 -4.09 -9.42 -12.22
CA PRO A 58 -5.29 -9.81 -12.91
C PRO A 58 -5.75 -11.20 -12.43
N LEU A 59 -7.07 -11.39 -12.49
CA LEU A 59 -7.75 -12.65 -12.22
C LEU A 59 -7.96 -13.49 -13.49
N GLY A 60 -7.57 -12.97 -14.64
CA GLY A 60 -7.67 -13.54 -15.99
C GLY A 60 -7.45 -12.45 -17.05
N ASP A 61 -7.37 -12.86 -18.31
CA ASP A 61 -7.36 -11.91 -19.44
C ASP A 61 -8.82 -11.46 -19.77
N VAL A 62 -8.94 -10.40 -20.56
CA VAL A 62 -10.22 -9.79 -20.99
C VAL A 62 -10.47 -10.11 -22.44
N ALA A 63 -11.68 -10.56 -22.79
CA ALA A 63 -12.11 -10.73 -24.16
C ALA A 63 -13.22 -9.72 -24.52
N THR A 64 -13.19 -9.20 -25.74
CA THR A 64 -14.18 -8.27 -26.27
C THR A 64 -14.62 -8.68 -27.67
N ALA A 65 -15.90 -8.44 -27.99
CA ALA A 65 -16.51 -8.76 -29.28
C ALA A 65 -16.24 -7.64 -30.31
N SER A 66 -14.96 -7.32 -30.49
CA SER A 66 -14.43 -6.26 -31.36
C SER A 66 -12.92 -6.45 -31.52
N HIS A 67 -12.30 -5.85 -32.54
CA HIS A 67 -10.84 -5.73 -32.62
C HIS A 67 -10.24 -4.61 -31.76
N ASP A 68 -11.10 -3.74 -31.22
CA ASP A 68 -10.68 -2.62 -30.38
C ASP A 68 -10.33 -3.03 -28.94
N LYS A 69 -9.48 -2.22 -28.29
CA LYS A 69 -9.19 -2.31 -26.85
C LYS A 69 -10.47 -2.26 -26.01
N PRO A 70 -10.58 -3.01 -24.89
CA PRO A 70 -11.75 -2.95 -24.03
C PRO A 70 -12.04 -1.54 -23.52
N SER A 71 -13.29 -1.12 -23.63
CA SER A 71 -13.79 0.16 -23.11
C SER A 71 -14.14 0.11 -21.62
N THR A 72 -14.31 -1.11 -21.08
CA THR A 72 -14.62 -1.36 -19.67
C THR A 72 -13.34 -1.64 -18.90
N ALA A 73 -13.28 -1.19 -17.64
CA ALA A 73 -12.14 -1.47 -16.77
C ALA A 73 -12.11 -2.94 -16.34
N ALA A 74 -10.93 -3.53 -16.21
CA ALA A 74 -10.72 -4.86 -15.66
C ALA A 74 -10.26 -4.79 -14.21
N MET A 75 -10.60 -5.80 -13.42
CA MET A 75 -10.22 -5.84 -12.02
C MET A 75 -8.82 -6.44 -11.85
N MET A 76 -7.99 -5.75 -11.08
CA MET A 76 -6.77 -6.32 -10.52
C MET A 76 -6.88 -6.36 -9.00
N VAL A 77 -6.30 -7.39 -8.38
CA VAL A 77 -6.41 -7.69 -6.95
C VAL A 77 -5.06 -7.72 -6.27
N LYS A 78 -5.01 -7.24 -5.04
CA LYS A 78 -3.85 -7.27 -4.16
C LYS A 78 -4.22 -7.91 -2.84
N GLU A 79 -3.27 -8.68 -2.32
CA GLU A 79 -3.40 -9.40 -1.07
C GLU A 79 -3.13 -8.44 0.11
N LEU A 80 -4.04 -8.41 1.09
CA LEU A 80 -3.83 -7.73 2.37
C LEU A 80 -3.64 -8.72 3.52
N THR A 81 -4.28 -9.88 3.44
CA THR A 81 -4.10 -10.98 4.40
C THR A 81 -3.38 -12.12 3.71
N ALA A 82 -2.24 -12.54 4.28
CA ALA A 82 -1.44 -13.62 3.72
C ALA A 82 -2.26 -14.91 3.53
N GLY A 83 -2.11 -15.53 2.36
CA GLY A 83 -2.88 -16.69 1.92
C GLY A 83 -4.20 -16.37 1.21
N ALA A 84 -4.56 -15.10 1.01
CA ALA A 84 -5.80 -14.74 0.31
C ALA A 84 -5.71 -14.94 -1.21
N LEU A 85 -4.52 -14.76 -1.78
CA LEU A 85 -4.22 -14.93 -3.20
C LEU A 85 -3.08 -15.92 -3.39
N SER A 86 -3.08 -16.64 -4.51
CA SER A 86 -1.97 -17.52 -4.88
C SER A 86 -1.79 -17.58 -6.40
N ALA A 87 -0.55 -17.73 -6.88
CA ALA A 87 -0.32 -17.95 -8.31
C ALA A 87 -0.91 -19.30 -8.74
N PRO A 88 -1.40 -19.45 -9.99
CA PRO A 88 -1.77 -20.76 -10.50
C PRO A 88 -0.58 -21.73 -10.50
N ASP A 89 -0.88 -23.03 -10.35
CA ASP A 89 0.13 -24.09 -10.35
C ASP A 89 0.56 -24.44 -11.78
N SER A 90 -0.38 -24.39 -12.72
CA SER A 90 -0.15 -24.74 -14.12
C SER A 90 -1.27 -24.20 -15.01
N PHE A 91 -1.18 -24.47 -16.31
CA PHE A 91 -2.17 -24.07 -17.30
C PHE A 91 -2.58 -25.28 -18.16
N THR A 92 -3.87 -25.39 -18.46
CA THR A 92 -4.42 -26.44 -19.35
C THR A 92 -4.90 -25.80 -20.64
N GLU A 93 -4.44 -26.29 -21.79
CA GLU A 93 -4.88 -25.77 -23.09
C GLU A 93 -6.33 -26.17 -23.39
N ILE A 94 -7.17 -25.19 -23.66
CA ILE A 94 -8.57 -25.38 -24.08
C ILE A 94 -8.66 -25.36 -25.60
N TRP A 95 -8.01 -24.39 -26.23
CA TRP A 95 -8.07 -24.15 -27.67
C TRP A 95 -6.78 -23.52 -28.21
N ASN A 96 -6.53 -23.72 -29.49
CA ASN A 96 -5.50 -23.04 -30.27
C ASN A 96 -6.03 -22.77 -31.67
N ASP A 97 -5.50 -21.77 -32.36
CA ASP A 97 -6.02 -21.27 -33.63
C ASP A 97 -5.51 -22.02 -34.87
N ARG A 98 -4.93 -23.22 -34.70
CA ARG A 98 -4.44 -24.01 -35.84
C ARG A 98 -5.56 -24.25 -36.84
N GLY A 99 -5.27 -24.02 -38.11
CA GLY A 99 -6.24 -24.13 -39.20
C GLY A 99 -6.96 -22.83 -39.52
N SER A 100 -6.91 -21.83 -38.63
CA SER A 100 -7.73 -20.62 -38.79
C SER A 100 -7.30 -19.69 -39.92
N GLY A 101 -6.05 -19.78 -40.36
CA GLY A 101 -5.49 -18.87 -41.36
C GLY A 101 -5.28 -17.43 -40.88
N GLY A 102 -5.51 -17.16 -39.59
CA GLY A 102 -5.28 -15.86 -38.97
C GLY A 102 -3.81 -15.42 -39.01
N THR A 103 -3.60 -14.12 -38.77
CA THR A 103 -2.27 -13.48 -38.84
C THR A 103 -1.38 -13.77 -37.62
N HIS A 104 -1.94 -14.30 -36.54
CA HIS A 104 -1.24 -14.53 -35.27
C HIS A 104 -1.60 -15.88 -34.67
N ASP A 105 -0.59 -16.65 -34.28
CA ASP A 105 -0.79 -17.91 -33.56
C ASP A 105 -1.14 -17.62 -32.08
N VAL A 106 -2.19 -18.24 -31.56
CA VAL A 106 -2.64 -18.07 -30.16
C VAL A 106 -3.09 -19.38 -29.54
N ARG A 107 -2.97 -19.43 -28.21
CA ARG A 107 -3.59 -20.47 -27.38
C ARG A 107 -4.41 -19.86 -26.27
N ILE A 108 -5.56 -20.46 -26.00
CA ILE A 108 -6.42 -20.13 -24.86
C ILE A 108 -6.27 -21.22 -23.81
N MET A 109 -5.92 -20.80 -22.60
CA MET A 109 -5.52 -21.67 -21.51
C MET A 109 -6.40 -21.44 -20.27
N GLN A 110 -6.82 -22.52 -19.65
CA GLN A 110 -7.39 -22.51 -18.30
C GLN A 110 -6.26 -22.40 -17.28
N MET A 111 -6.45 -21.56 -16.26
CA MET A 111 -5.57 -21.51 -15.09
C MET A 111 -5.93 -22.61 -14.10
N ASN A 112 -4.96 -23.45 -13.73
CA ASN A 112 -5.16 -24.53 -12.75
C ASN A 112 -4.80 -24.01 -11.35
N PRO A 113 -5.76 -23.92 -10.41
CA PRO A 113 -5.50 -23.38 -9.09
C PRO A 113 -4.72 -24.36 -8.18
N PRO A 114 -3.93 -23.84 -7.24
CA PRO A 114 -3.44 -24.64 -6.12
C PRO A 114 -4.58 -25.10 -5.20
N SER A 115 -4.30 -26.12 -4.38
CA SER A 115 -5.28 -26.66 -3.42
C SER A 115 -5.80 -25.57 -2.47
N GLY A 116 -7.13 -25.42 -2.38
CA GLY A 116 -7.79 -24.40 -1.56
C GLY A 116 -7.99 -23.04 -2.24
N TYR A 117 -7.65 -22.94 -3.53
CA TYR A 117 -7.84 -21.74 -4.36
C TYR A 117 -8.71 -22.04 -5.58
N THR A 118 -9.22 -20.98 -6.20
CA THR A 118 -10.05 -20.98 -7.39
C THR A 118 -9.59 -19.85 -8.32
N CYS A 119 -9.25 -20.16 -9.58
CA CYS A 119 -8.95 -19.14 -10.58
C CYS A 119 -10.26 -18.66 -11.23
N LEU A 120 -10.38 -17.35 -11.48
CA LEU A 120 -11.67 -16.74 -11.84
C LEU A 120 -11.79 -16.42 -13.34
N GLY A 121 -10.72 -16.62 -14.12
CA GLY A 121 -10.71 -16.40 -15.57
C GLY A 121 -9.72 -17.30 -16.29
N HIS A 122 -9.82 -17.32 -17.62
CA HIS A 122 -8.88 -17.94 -18.53
C HIS A 122 -7.88 -16.90 -19.07
N VAL A 123 -6.84 -17.38 -19.74
CA VAL A 123 -5.75 -16.55 -20.25
C VAL A 123 -5.44 -16.92 -21.70
N ALA A 124 -4.93 -15.96 -22.47
CA ALA A 124 -4.41 -16.19 -23.80
C ALA A 124 -2.89 -16.01 -23.85
N ILE A 125 -2.23 -16.71 -24.77
CA ILE A 125 -0.79 -16.57 -25.00
C ILE A 125 -0.47 -16.71 -26.48
N LEU A 126 0.36 -15.81 -26.99
CA LEU A 126 0.85 -15.84 -28.36
C LEU A 126 1.83 -16.99 -28.57
N GLY A 127 1.66 -17.72 -29.66
CA GLY A 127 2.52 -18.80 -30.11
C GLY A 127 2.23 -20.15 -29.47
N TYR A 128 2.39 -21.21 -30.27
CA TYR A 128 2.10 -22.59 -29.86
C TYR A 128 3.10 -23.19 -28.86
N SER A 129 4.27 -22.58 -28.68
CA SER A 129 5.31 -23.05 -27.75
C SER A 129 5.42 -22.21 -26.49
N SER A 130 4.68 -21.10 -26.37
CA SER A 130 4.80 -20.14 -25.28
C SER A 130 3.92 -20.51 -24.09
N THR A 131 4.44 -20.47 -22.87
CA THR A 131 3.65 -20.70 -21.66
C THR A 131 3.30 -19.38 -20.96
N PRO A 132 2.06 -19.21 -20.45
CA PRO A 132 1.75 -18.04 -19.64
C PRO A 132 2.63 -17.99 -18.39
N ASP A 133 3.04 -16.78 -17.99
CA ASP A 133 3.79 -16.57 -16.75
C ASP A 133 2.84 -16.62 -15.55
N ARG A 134 2.94 -17.69 -14.74
CA ARG A 134 2.11 -17.87 -13.53
C ARG A 134 2.23 -16.72 -12.54
N ASN A 135 3.37 -16.03 -12.48
CA ASN A 135 3.56 -14.95 -11.52
C ASN A 135 2.74 -13.70 -11.86
N LYS A 136 2.26 -13.60 -13.11
CA LYS A 136 1.40 -12.51 -13.56
C LYS A 136 -0.04 -12.64 -13.09
N TYR A 137 -0.49 -13.79 -12.59
CA TYR A 137 -1.90 -14.00 -12.25
C TYR A 137 -2.07 -14.42 -10.81
N ARG A 138 -3.28 -14.22 -10.27
CA ARG A 138 -3.66 -14.79 -8.98
C ARG A 138 -4.99 -15.52 -9.08
N CYS A 139 -5.04 -16.66 -8.42
CA CYS A 139 -6.23 -17.38 -8.03
C CYS A 139 -6.58 -16.97 -6.60
N VAL A 140 -7.87 -17.03 -6.29
CA VAL A 140 -8.46 -16.51 -5.04
C VAL A 140 -8.76 -17.68 -4.11
N ARG A 141 -8.60 -17.50 -2.79
CA ARG A 141 -8.98 -18.54 -1.81
C ARG A 141 -10.42 -19.00 -2.08
N SER A 142 -10.68 -20.30 -2.14
CA SER A 142 -11.97 -20.82 -2.63
C SER A 142 -13.17 -20.35 -1.81
N GLU A 143 -12.98 -20.02 -0.53
CA GLU A 143 -14.03 -19.46 0.34
C GLU A 143 -14.38 -17.99 0.03
N TYR A 144 -13.56 -17.28 -0.76
CA TYR A 144 -13.79 -15.87 -1.13
C TYR A 144 -14.54 -15.72 -2.47
N VAL A 145 -15.08 -16.82 -2.97
CA VAL A 145 -15.71 -16.90 -4.30
C VAL A 145 -17.22 -17.02 -4.16
N THR A 146 -17.93 -16.37 -5.08
CA THR A 146 -19.37 -16.47 -5.30
C THR A 146 -19.65 -16.85 -6.76
N THR A 147 -20.91 -16.95 -7.17
CA THR A 147 -21.28 -17.35 -8.53
C THR A 147 -21.83 -16.19 -9.37
N GLY A 148 -21.53 -16.19 -10.66
CA GLY A 148 -22.04 -15.23 -11.64
C GLY A 148 -22.94 -15.86 -12.71
N GLN A 149 -22.92 -15.29 -13.91
CA GLN A 149 -23.55 -15.83 -15.11
C GLN A 149 -22.62 -15.70 -16.33
N TYR A 150 -22.71 -16.65 -17.26
CA TYR A 150 -21.98 -16.59 -18.52
C TYR A 150 -22.73 -15.75 -19.54
N VAL A 151 -22.02 -14.86 -20.24
CA VAL A 151 -22.53 -14.08 -21.37
C VAL A 151 -21.67 -14.34 -22.59
N GLU A 152 -22.28 -14.71 -23.72
CA GLU A 152 -21.53 -15.04 -24.95
C GLU A 152 -20.74 -13.82 -25.44
N ILE A 153 -19.44 -13.99 -25.68
CA ILE A 153 -18.61 -13.01 -26.39
C ILE A 153 -18.44 -13.46 -27.84
N TRP A 154 -17.91 -14.67 -28.02
CA TRP A 154 -17.45 -15.14 -29.32
C TRP A 154 -17.48 -16.67 -29.42
N LEU A 155 -17.75 -17.16 -30.62
CA LEU A 155 -17.72 -18.56 -31.02
C LEU A 155 -16.82 -18.64 -32.26
N ASP A 156 -15.94 -19.63 -32.36
CA ASP A 156 -14.97 -19.72 -33.47
C ASP A 156 -15.56 -20.16 -34.82
N ARG A 157 -16.87 -20.00 -34.99
CA ARG A 157 -17.58 -20.30 -36.24
C ARG A 157 -17.03 -19.43 -37.36
N GLY A 158 -16.78 -20.06 -38.52
CA GLY A 158 -16.21 -19.38 -39.68
C GLY A 158 -14.69 -19.24 -39.63
N SER A 159 -14.05 -19.37 -38.45
CA SER A 159 -12.61 -19.15 -38.30
C SER A 159 -11.74 -20.14 -39.04
N GLY A 160 -12.25 -21.35 -39.38
CA GLY A 160 -11.45 -22.41 -39.99
C GLY A 160 -10.56 -23.19 -39.03
N ALA A 161 -10.57 -22.87 -37.72
CA ALA A 161 -9.79 -23.58 -36.73
C ALA A 161 -10.14 -25.08 -36.64
N ASP A 162 -9.14 -25.92 -36.34
CA ASP A 162 -9.26 -27.38 -36.28
C ASP A 162 -10.13 -27.88 -35.12
N ARG A 163 -10.39 -27.02 -34.12
CA ARG A 163 -11.09 -27.36 -32.87
C ARG A 163 -12.06 -26.25 -32.52
N ASP A 164 -13.23 -26.58 -31.99
CA ASP A 164 -14.23 -25.59 -31.56
C ASP A 164 -13.85 -24.91 -30.22
N VAL A 165 -14.20 -23.64 -30.08
CA VAL A 165 -14.21 -22.89 -28.81
C VAL A 165 -15.36 -21.89 -28.71
N GLY A 166 -15.95 -21.80 -27.52
CA GLY A 166 -16.81 -20.71 -27.11
C GLY A 166 -16.18 -19.90 -25.99
N ILE A 167 -16.17 -18.58 -26.14
CA ILE A 167 -15.64 -17.60 -25.18
C ILE A 167 -16.81 -16.82 -24.55
N TRP A 168 -16.86 -16.83 -23.23
CA TRP A 168 -17.96 -16.29 -22.43
C TRP A 168 -17.42 -15.33 -21.38
N ARG A 169 -18.02 -14.15 -21.27
CA ARG A 169 -17.74 -13.22 -20.18
C ARG A 169 -18.30 -13.77 -18.87
N ASN A 170 -17.54 -13.60 -17.80
CA ASN A 170 -17.98 -13.86 -16.45
C ASN A 170 -18.63 -12.58 -15.90
N GLU A 171 -19.95 -12.48 -15.93
CA GLU A 171 -20.69 -11.28 -15.49
C GLU A 171 -21.45 -11.53 -14.17
N ARG A 172 -21.82 -10.44 -13.50
CA ARG A 172 -22.68 -10.50 -12.31
C ARG A 172 -24.03 -11.12 -12.67
N GLY A 173 -24.39 -12.20 -11.96
CA GLY A 173 -25.71 -12.83 -12.00
C GLY A 173 -26.66 -12.28 -10.93
N SER A 174 -27.42 -13.16 -10.28
CA SER A 174 -28.34 -12.80 -9.20
C SER A 174 -27.66 -12.50 -7.85
N SER A 175 -26.40 -12.88 -7.69
CA SER A 175 -25.62 -12.62 -6.47
C SER A 175 -25.25 -11.13 -6.40
N LEU A 176 -25.83 -10.40 -5.45
CA LEU A 176 -25.58 -8.96 -5.27
C LEU A 176 -24.13 -8.65 -4.85
N ASP A 177 -23.46 -9.63 -4.25
CA ASP A 177 -22.10 -9.52 -3.74
C ASP A 177 -21.05 -9.92 -4.81
N ALA A 178 -21.46 -10.42 -5.98
CA ALA A 178 -20.51 -10.77 -7.03
C ALA A 178 -19.86 -9.51 -7.64
N LEU A 179 -18.53 -9.49 -7.65
CA LEU A 179 -17.74 -8.44 -8.27
C LEU A 179 -17.32 -8.85 -9.69
N ASP A 180 -17.64 -8.01 -10.66
CA ASP A 180 -17.25 -8.22 -12.05
C ASP A 180 -15.77 -7.88 -12.24
N ALA A 181 -14.98 -8.90 -12.57
CA ALA A 181 -13.55 -8.76 -12.83
C ALA A 181 -13.21 -8.47 -14.30
N ASN A 182 -14.23 -8.44 -15.17
CA ASN A 182 -14.12 -8.38 -16.63
C ASN A 182 -13.27 -9.52 -17.23
N THR A 183 -13.37 -10.71 -16.63
CA THR A 183 -12.65 -11.90 -17.11
C THR A 183 -13.52 -12.74 -18.03
N PHE A 184 -12.90 -13.61 -18.83
CA PHE A 184 -13.62 -14.60 -19.63
C PHE A 184 -13.33 -16.03 -19.17
N THR A 185 -14.24 -16.94 -19.52
CA THR A 185 -14.07 -18.39 -19.46
C THR A 185 -14.29 -18.96 -20.85
N SER A 186 -13.52 -19.98 -21.22
CA SER A 186 -13.65 -20.66 -22.52
C SER A 186 -13.98 -22.14 -22.37
N PHE A 187 -14.71 -22.68 -23.35
CA PHE A 187 -15.10 -24.08 -23.43
C PHE A 187 -14.79 -24.62 -24.81
N SER A 188 -14.34 -25.87 -24.92
CA SER A 188 -13.95 -26.51 -26.19
C SER A 188 -15.14 -26.97 -27.04
N ASN A 189 -16.20 -26.15 -27.09
CA ASN A 189 -17.42 -26.36 -27.86
C ASN A 189 -18.21 -25.04 -27.98
N HIS A 190 -19.15 -25.03 -28.92
CA HIS A 190 -20.06 -23.91 -29.17
C HIS A 190 -21.33 -23.86 -28.30
N GLY A 191 -21.49 -24.81 -27.39
CA GLY A 191 -22.70 -24.93 -26.56
C GLY A 191 -22.76 -23.86 -25.48
N VAL A 192 -23.98 -23.54 -25.04
CA VAL A 192 -24.18 -22.75 -23.82
C VAL A 192 -23.55 -23.52 -22.65
N PRO A 193 -22.65 -22.89 -21.87
CA PRO A 193 -21.98 -23.57 -20.77
C PRO A 193 -22.99 -24.05 -19.73
N GLY A 194 -22.77 -25.26 -19.21
CA GLY A 194 -23.46 -25.70 -18.01
C GLY A 194 -22.91 -25.01 -16.76
N GLY A 195 -23.77 -24.71 -15.79
CA GLY A 195 -23.38 -24.12 -14.51
C GLY A 195 -23.21 -22.60 -14.54
N THR A 196 -22.39 -22.08 -13.62
CA THR A 196 -22.16 -20.64 -13.43
C THR A 196 -20.67 -20.36 -13.22
N PRO A 197 -20.16 -19.19 -13.67
CA PRO A 197 -18.78 -18.81 -13.41
C PRO A 197 -18.53 -18.52 -11.94
N ASN A 198 -17.29 -18.76 -11.51
CA ASN A 198 -16.78 -18.31 -10.22
C ASN A 198 -16.41 -16.82 -10.31
N MET A 199 -16.86 -16.04 -9.33
CA MET A 199 -16.67 -14.60 -9.23
C MET A 199 -16.06 -14.25 -7.87
N LEU A 200 -15.35 -13.13 -7.77
CA LEU A 200 -14.88 -12.64 -6.48
C LEU A 200 -16.06 -12.13 -5.65
N SER A 201 -16.14 -12.54 -4.38
CA SER A 201 -17.18 -12.05 -3.45
C SER A 201 -16.76 -10.71 -2.83
N GLY A 202 -17.65 -9.72 -2.93
CA GLY A 202 -17.49 -8.39 -2.32
C GLY A 202 -17.51 -8.39 -0.79
N GLN A 203 -17.81 -9.53 -0.16
CA GLN A 203 -17.65 -9.70 1.30
C GLN A 203 -16.17 -9.79 1.72
N TYR A 204 -15.31 -10.29 0.84
CA TYR A 204 -13.89 -10.55 1.12
C TYR A 204 -12.94 -9.65 0.32
N ALA A 205 -13.50 -8.81 -0.55
CA ALA A 205 -12.73 -7.90 -1.35
C ALA A 205 -13.38 -6.52 -1.30
N LYS A 206 -12.62 -5.50 -0.92
CA LYS A 206 -13.05 -4.11 -1.08
C LYS A 206 -12.26 -3.44 -2.18
N ASN A 207 -12.92 -2.51 -2.84
CA ASN A 207 -12.23 -1.62 -3.73
C ASN A 207 -11.10 -0.94 -2.94
N HIS A 208 -9.93 -0.78 -3.54
CA HIS A 208 -8.78 -0.10 -2.97
C HIS A 208 -9.15 1.27 -2.45
N LEU A 209 -10.14 1.91 -3.08
CA LEU A 209 -10.77 3.13 -2.60
C LEU A 209 -11.48 3.03 -1.22
N ASN A 210 -11.58 1.88 -0.58
CA ASN A 210 -12.35 1.69 0.67
C ASN A 210 -11.55 0.96 1.76
N VAL A 211 -10.22 1.05 1.77
CA VAL A 211 -9.33 0.38 2.74
C VAL A 211 -8.47 1.41 3.46
N GLU A 212 -8.50 1.41 4.80
CA GLU A 212 -7.64 2.28 5.60
C GLU A 212 -6.17 1.85 5.46
N ILE A 213 -5.34 2.75 4.95
CA ILE A 213 -3.89 2.56 4.94
C ILE A 213 -3.26 3.55 5.91
N SER A 214 -2.66 3.05 6.98
CA SER A 214 -1.93 3.86 7.96
C SER A 214 -0.56 4.29 7.43
N ASN A 215 -0.22 5.56 7.59
CA ASN A 215 0.99 6.19 7.04
C ASN A 215 2.32 5.66 7.63
N GLU A 216 2.31 4.99 8.78
CA GLU A 216 3.53 4.65 9.53
C GLU A 216 4.47 3.66 8.79
N ASN A 217 3.94 2.92 7.82
CA ASN A 217 4.68 1.87 7.11
C ASN A 217 5.35 2.34 5.81
N PHE A 218 5.00 3.53 5.30
CA PHE A 218 5.53 4.01 4.02
C PHE A 218 6.80 4.82 4.17
N ILE A 219 7.73 4.58 3.25
CA ILE A 219 9.01 5.27 3.13
C ILE A 219 8.96 6.26 1.97
N PHE A 220 8.20 5.92 0.93
CA PHE A 220 8.09 6.69 -0.29
C PHE A 220 6.64 6.86 -0.71
N THR A 221 6.34 8.00 -1.34
CA THR A 221 5.25 8.07 -2.31
C THR A 221 5.85 7.94 -3.70
N LEU A 222 5.36 6.99 -4.49
CA LEU A 222 5.74 6.79 -5.89
C LEU A 222 4.60 7.29 -6.78
N TYR A 223 4.90 8.25 -7.66
CA TYR A 223 3.95 8.81 -8.61
C TYR A 223 4.19 8.27 -10.00
N GLU A 224 3.10 7.89 -10.66
CA GLU A 224 3.07 7.72 -12.11
C GLU A 224 2.93 9.10 -12.78
N THR A 225 3.81 9.40 -13.72
CA THR A 225 3.81 10.67 -14.46
C THR A 225 3.85 10.44 -15.96
N SER A 226 3.06 11.22 -16.70
CA SER A 226 3.19 11.30 -18.16
C SER A 226 4.14 12.42 -18.60
N ASP A 227 4.54 13.31 -17.68
CA ASP A 227 5.47 14.41 -17.96
C ASP A 227 6.91 13.90 -17.96
N MET A 228 7.52 13.91 -19.14
CA MET A 228 8.82 13.32 -19.42
C MET A 228 9.49 14.11 -20.54
N ASP A 229 10.80 14.31 -20.40
CA ASP A 229 11.65 14.87 -21.46
C ASP A 229 12.36 13.73 -22.19
N GLU A 230 12.35 13.76 -23.52
CA GLU A 230 13.22 12.91 -24.32
C GLU A 230 14.65 13.44 -24.22
N ILE A 231 15.55 12.61 -23.70
CA ILE A 231 16.94 13.00 -23.46
C ILE A 231 17.80 12.67 -24.68
N TRP A 232 17.64 11.46 -25.23
CA TRP A 232 18.39 10.99 -26.39
C TRP A 232 17.64 9.87 -27.12
N ASN A 233 17.83 9.75 -28.43
CA ASN A 233 17.42 8.62 -29.25
C ASN A 233 18.51 8.34 -30.30
N ASP A 234 18.48 7.15 -30.87
CA ASP A 234 19.46 6.67 -31.85
C ASP A 234 19.14 7.06 -33.31
N GLY A 235 18.21 7.99 -33.52
CA GLY A 235 17.86 8.51 -34.83
C GLY A 235 19.08 9.00 -35.59
N GLY A 236 19.25 8.54 -36.83
CA GLY A 236 20.39 8.87 -37.69
C GLY A 236 21.61 7.96 -37.52
N SER A 237 21.68 7.15 -36.45
CA SER A 237 22.87 6.32 -36.16
C SER A 237 23.01 5.08 -37.06
N GLY A 238 21.91 4.60 -37.66
CA GLY A 238 21.93 3.35 -38.41
C GLY A 238 22.00 2.08 -37.56
N ALA A 239 21.78 2.18 -36.23
CA ALA A 239 21.64 1.04 -35.34
C ALA A 239 20.60 0.02 -35.85
N ASP A 240 20.83 -1.27 -35.56
CA ASP A 240 19.98 -2.36 -36.02
C ASP A 240 18.56 -2.34 -35.42
N ARG A 241 18.37 -1.61 -34.31
CA ARG A 241 17.12 -1.48 -33.55
C ARG A 241 17.02 -0.06 -33.03
N ASP A 242 15.80 0.47 -32.91
CA ASP A 242 15.57 1.81 -32.40
C ASP A 242 15.59 1.86 -30.86
N VAL A 243 16.01 2.98 -30.29
CA VAL A 243 15.90 3.29 -28.86
C VAL A 243 15.59 4.75 -28.59
N ALA A 244 14.78 5.01 -27.57
CA ALA A 244 14.57 6.34 -27.03
C ALA A 244 14.70 6.33 -25.51
N ILE A 245 15.39 7.33 -24.97
CA ILE A 245 15.70 7.48 -23.55
C ILE A 245 14.98 8.71 -22.99
N TRP A 246 14.20 8.50 -21.94
CA TRP A 246 13.29 9.49 -21.39
C TRP A 246 13.54 9.70 -19.90
N ARG A 247 13.53 10.96 -19.46
CA ARG A 247 13.60 11.32 -18.04
C ARG A 247 12.24 11.70 -17.51
N SER A 248 11.84 11.04 -16.43
CA SER A 248 10.61 11.38 -15.70
C SER A 248 10.74 12.71 -14.98
N LYS A 249 9.70 13.55 -15.09
CA LYS A 249 9.61 14.84 -14.43
C LYS A 249 8.59 14.79 -13.31
N GLY A 250 8.98 15.42 -12.22
CA GLY A 250 8.19 15.51 -11.01
C GLY A 250 8.04 16.96 -10.59
N SER A 251 7.04 17.19 -9.73
CA SER A 251 6.89 18.47 -9.04
C SER A 251 7.98 18.65 -7.98
N SER A 252 7.95 19.79 -7.27
CA SER A 252 8.86 20.09 -6.17
C SER A 252 8.99 18.93 -5.17
N ASN A 253 10.23 18.54 -4.86
CA ASN A 253 10.58 17.45 -3.93
C ASN A 253 10.20 16.03 -4.37
N SER A 254 9.91 15.83 -5.66
CA SER A 254 9.86 14.49 -6.26
C SER A 254 11.00 14.31 -7.27
N TYR A 255 11.53 13.10 -7.36
CA TYR A 255 12.77 12.83 -8.07
C TYR A 255 12.70 11.57 -8.93
N SER A 256 13.38 11.55 -10.07
CA SER A 256 13.61 10.33 -10.84
C SER A 256 14.53 9.36 -10.08
N LEU A 257 14.34 8.06 -10.30
CA LEU A 257 15.23 6.99 -9.83
C LEU A 257 16.10 6.38 -10.94
N GLY A 258 15.99 6.92 -12.16
CA GLY A 258 16.75 6.55 -13.36
C GLY A 258 15.95 6.92 -14.62
N ASP A 259 16.63 7.05 -15.75
CA ASP A 259 15.96 7.29 -17.02
C ASP A 259 15.33 6.00 -17.56
N ILE A 260 14.35 6.11 -18.45
CA ILE A 260 13.57 5.00 -19.00
C ILE A 260 13.99 4.81 -20.45
N ALA A 261 14.35 3.57 -20.80
CA ALA A 261 14.68 3.19 -22.16
C ALA A 261 13.56 2.34 -22.76
N VAL A 262 13.16 2.68 -23.99
CA VAL A 262 12.18 1.94 -24.80
C VAL A 262 12.71 1.74 -26.21
N GLY A 263 12.27 0.69 -26.90
CA GLY A 263 12.64 0.38 -28.27
C GLY A 263 12.02 1.34 -29.30
N GLY A 264 12.37 2.62 -29.22
CA GLY A 264 11.81 3.71 -30.00
C GLY A 264 10.53 4.32 -29.43
N GLY A 265 10.22 5.54 -29.86
CA GLY A 265 8.99 6.26 -29.49
C GLY A 265 8.97 6.79 -28.05
N ARG A 266 7.76 7.03 -27.52
CA ARG A 266 7.55 7.55 -26.16
C ARG A 266 7.11 6.43 -25.22
N PRO A 267 7.69 6.29 -24.03
CA PRO A 267 7.20 5.34 -23.02
C PRO A 267 5.77 5.69 -22.63
N ALA A 268 4.98 4.67 -22.29
CA ALA A 268 3.59 4.85 -21.89
C ALA A 268 3.45 5.74 -20.63
N ARG A 269 4.50 5.80 -19.80
CA ARG A 269 4.56 6.47 -18.50
C ARG A 269 5.97 6.50 -17.94
N GLY A 270 6.16 7.36 -16.96
CA GLY A 270 7.35 7.47 -16.13
C GLY A 270 7.04 7.50 -14.64
N PHE A 271 8.08 7.61 -13.83
CA PHE A 271 7.98 7.52 -12.38
C PHE A 271 8.86 8.56 -11.69
N VAL A 272 8.29 9.18 -10.66
CA VAL A 272 9.05 10.00 -9.70
C VAL A 272 8.69 9.63 -8.28
N VAL A 273 9.64 9.79 -7.37
CA VAL A 273 9.49 9.41 -5.97
C VAL A 273 9.63 10.63 -5.07
N LYS A 274 8.77 10.72 -4.05
CA LYS A 274 8.89 11.65 -2.93
C LYS A 274 9.20 10.86 -1.66
N ALA A 275 10.21 11.28 -0.92
CA ALA A 275 10.56 10.66 0.35
C ALA A 275 9.54 11.09 1.43
N LEU A 276 9.05 10.12 2.21
CA LEU A 276 8.26 10.35 3.43
C LEU A 276 9.12 10.29 4.69
N ARG A 277 10.36 9.80 4.57
CA ARG A 277 11.40 9.86 5.61
C ARG A 277 12.63 10.57 5.06
N ASP A 278 13.16 11.51 5.84
CA ASP A 278 14.24 12.41 5.41
C ASP A 278 15.51 11.68 4.93
N ASP A 279 15.76 10.46 5.43
CA ASP A 279 16.94 9.68 5.09
C ASP A 279 16.73 8.69 3.93
N ALA A 280 15.53 8.64 3.33
CA ALA A 280 15.20 7.61 2.36
C ALA A 280 15.88 7.82 0.99
N LEU A 281 16.14 9.07 0.62
CA LEU A 281 16.77 9.47 -0.65
C LEU A 281 17.99 10.36 -0.41
N ARG A 282 19.03 10.21 -1.24
CA ARG A 282 20.17 11.14 -1.29
C ARG A 282 20.56 11.48 -2.73
N SER A 283 21.15 12.65 -2.92
CA SER A 283 21.86 12.96 -4.17
C SER A 283 23.02 11.98 -4.39
N PRO A 284 23.34 11.61 -5.63
CA PRO A 284 24.61 10.96 -5.95
C PRO A 284 25.80 11.86 -5.56
N ASP A 285 26.91 11.25 -5.15
CA ASP A 285 28.17 11.95 -4.87
C ASP A 285 28.85 12.40 -6.17
N ASP A 286 28.75 11.58 -7.23
CA ASP A 286 29.26 11.88 -8.56
C ASP A 286 28.60 10.97 -9.62
N PHE A 287 29.00 11.10 -10.88
CA PHE A 287 28.58 10.28 -12.00
C PHE A 287 29.78 9.72 -12.76
N ARG A 288 29.70 8.44 -13.12
CA ARG A 288 30.68 7.76 -13.98
C ARG A 288 30.11 7.63 -15.39
N LYS A 289 30.73 8.25 -16.39
CA LYS A 289 30.37 8.03 -17.80
C LYS A 289 30.56 6.56 -18.13
N ILE A 290 29.59 5.94 -18.80
CA ILE A 290 29.63 4.56 -19.28
C ILE A 290 29.86 4.55 -20.78
N TRP A 291 29.18 5.40 -21.54
CA TRP A 291 29.23 5.40 -23.00
C TRP A 291 28.87 6.79 -23.52
N ASP A 292 29.31 7.14 -24.72
CA ASP A 292 28.77 8.21 -25.53
C ASP A 292 28.72 7.81 -27.01
N ASP A 293 27.85 8.45 -27.78
CA ASP A 293 27.51 8.06 -29.15
C ASP A 293 28.50 8.57 -30.21
N SER A 294 29.72 8.94 -29.81
CA SER A 294 30.80 9.32 -30.73
C SER A 294 30.99 8.26 -31.82
N GLY A 295 31.10 8.72 -33.07
CA GLY A 295 31.25 7.84 -34.23
C GLY A 295 29.93 7.29 -34.81
N SER A 296 28.83 7.33 -34.06
CA SER A 296 27.57 6.71 -34.49
C SER A 296 26.87 7.43 -35.64
N GLY A 297 27.11 8.73 -35.82
CA GLY A 297 26.37 9.55 -36.79
C GLY A 297 24.92 9.83 -36.39
N ALA A 298 24.52 9.56 -35.14
CA ALA A 298 23.23 9.97 -34.60
C ALA A 298 23.01 11.48 -34.74
N ASP A 299 21.75 11.89 -34.89
CA ASP A 299 21.36 13.28 -35.08
C ASP A 299 21.66 14.14 -33.84
N TRP A 300 21.66 13.54 -32.64
CA TRP A 300 21.90 14.22 -31.36
C TRP A 300 23.03 13.56 -30.58
N ASP A 301 23.96 14.36 -30.05
CA ASP A 301 24.97 13.87 -29.12
C ASP A 301 24.35 13.29 -27.84
N GLY A 302 24.74 12.08 -27.47
CA GLY A 302 24.26 11.32 -26.33
C GLY A 302 25.37 10.73 -25.47
N ALA A 303 25.17 10.73 -24.15
CA ALA A 303 26.06 10.03 -23.23
C ALA A 303 25.30 9.40 -22.06
N PHE A 304 25.72 8.21 -21.62
CA PHE A 304 25.10 7.48 -20.51
C PHE A 304 26.01 7.45 -19.29
N TYR A 305 25.44 7.64 -18.12
CA TYR A 305 26.15 7.79 -16.84
C TYR A 305 25.55 6.91 -15.75
N GLN A 306 26.43 6.26 -14.99
CA GLN A 306 26.09 5.58 -13.74
C GLN A 306 26.20 6.57 -12.56
N PRO A 307 25.13 6.78 -11.77
CA PRO A 307 25.20 7.53 -10.52
C PRO A 307 26.05 6.79 -9.49
N LEU A 308 26.97 7.51 -8.84
CA LEU A 308 27.80 7.01 -7.74
C LEU A 308 27.17 7.47 -6.41
N CYS A 309 26.59 6.51 -5.68
CA CYS A 309 25.79 6.81 -4.49
C CYS A 309 26.64 6.84 -3.21
N PRO A 310 26.23 7.63 -2.20
CA PRO A 310 26.83 7.61 -0.87
C PRO A 310 26.75 6.23 -0.20
N HIS A 311 27.61 6.01 0.78
CA HIS A 311 27.61 4.77 1.57
C HIS A 311 26.21 4.46 2.16
N GLY A 312 25.75 3.22 1.99
CA GLY A 312 24.43 2.79 2.43
C GLY A 312 23.28 3.10 1.45
N TYR A 313 23.56 3.77 0.34
CA TYR A 313 22.60 4.06 -0.73
C TYR A 313 23.01 3.36 -2.03
N ARG A 314 22.05 3.13 -2.92
CA ARG A 314 22.28 2.55 -4.24
C ARG A 314 21.46 3.26 -5.31
N THR A 315 21.92 3.21 -6.55
CA THR A 315 21.12 3.67 -7.69
C THR A 315 20.20 2.56 -8.16
N LEU A 316 18.99 2.91 -8.63
CA LEU A 316 18.09 1.96 -9.30
C LEU A 316 18.27 1.98 -10.82
N GLY A 317 18.84 3.06 -11.38
CA GLY A 317 19.21 3.10 -12.79
C GLY A 317 20.24 4.15 -13.15
N HIS A 318 20.55 4.19 -14.44
CA HIS A 318 21.47 5.11 -15.07
C HIS A 318 20.70 6.29 -15.66
N VAL A 319 21.45 7.32 -16.05
CA VAL A 319 20.91 8.55 -16.64
C VAL A 319 21.63 8.88 -17.95
N ALA A 320 20.91 9.47 -18.89
CA ALA A 320 21.43 9.98 -20.15
C ALA A 320 21.66 11.51 -20.09
N MET A 321 22.49 12.00 -21.00
CA MET A 321 22.73 13.42 -21.25
C MET A 321 22.73 13.66 -22.75
N ARG A 322 22.20 14.82 -23.16
CA ARG A 322 22.19 15.26 -24.56
C ARG A 322 23.45 16.06 -24.91
N ASN A 323 24.60 15.49 -24.59
CA ASN A 323 25.94 15.99 -24.88
C ASN A 323 27.01 14.98 -24.40
N HIS A 324 28.25 15.18 -24.82
CA HIS A 324 29.40 14.34 -24.38
C HIS A 324 30.24 14.91 -23.24
N HIS A 325 30.10 16.19 -22.91
CA HIS A 325 31.12 16.92 -22.14
C HIS A 325 30.68 17.29 -20.72
N GLU A 326 29.37 17.41 -20.48
CA GLU A 326 28.82 17.73 -19.18
C GLU A 326 28.37 16.46 -18.43
N LYS A 327 28.61 16.46 -17.12
CA LYS A 327 28.04 15.45 -16.23
C LYS A 327 26.56 15.76 -15.96
N PRO A 328 25.74 14.73 -15.65
CA PRO A 328 24.39 14.95 -15.18
C PRO A 328 24.33 15.88 -13.95
N PRO A 329 23.30 16.75 -13.86
CA PRO A 329 23.03 17.49 -12.63
C PRO A 329 22.79 16.53 -11.45
N SER A 330 23.24 16.90 -10.25
CA SER A 330 23.11 16.06 -9.04
C SER A 330 21.68 15.79 -8.58
N ASN A 331 20.70 16.50 -9.14
CA ASN A 331 19.26 16.30 -8.93
C ASN A 331 18.55 15.58 -10.09
N SER A 332 19.27 15.19 -11.15
CA SER A 332 18.70 14.41 -12.27
C SER A 332 18.14 13.05 -11.83
N VAL A 333 18.67 12.51 -10.73
CA VAL A 333 18.30 11.23 -10.13
C VAL A 333 18.57 11.25 -8.62
N ARG A 334 17.90 10.37 -7.86
CA ARG A 334 18.20 10.11 -6.46
C ARG A 334 18.66 8.68 -6.23
N CYS A 335 19.62 8.54 -5.31
CA CYS A 335 20.01 7.27 -4.73
C CYS A 335 19.02 6.89 -3.63
N VAL A 336 18.66 5.61 -3.57
CA VAL A 336 17.73 5.05 -2.58
C VAL A 336 18.52 4.37 -1.48
N LYS A 337 18.12 4.55 -0.21
CA LYS A 337 18.76 3.86 0.90
C LYS A 337 18.60 2.35 0.71
N GLY A 338 19.71 1.62 0.80
CA GLY A 338 19.80 0.23 0.32
C GLY A 338 18.84 -0.74 1.03
N GLU A 339 18.44 -0.46 2.26
CA GLU A 339 17.49 -1.28 3.03
C GLU A 339 16.05 -1.20 2.51
N TYR A 340 15.70 -0.17 1.75
CA TYR A 340 14.36 0.02 1.16
C TYR A 340 14.26 -0.53 -0.28
N THR A 341 15.27 -1.32 -0.67
CA THR A 341 15.38 -1.92 -2.00
C THR A 341 15.48 -3.43 -1.90
N ARG A 342 15.08 -4.13 -2.95
CA ARG A 342 15.25 -5.58 -3.09
C ARG A 342 15.74 -5.96 -4.48
N ALA A 343 16.22 -7.18 -4.63
CA ALA A 343 16.68 -7.68 -5.92
C ALA A 343 15.55 -7.69 -6.96
N GLY A 344 15.85 -7.18 -8.15
CA GLY A 344 15.06 -7.34 -9.36
C GLY A 344 15.72 -8.30 -10.35
N GLN A 345 15.34 -8.19 -11.62
CA GLN A 345 15.98 -8.85 -12.74
C GLN A 345 16.10 -7.86 -13.92
N TRP A 346 16.97 -8.19 -14.88
CA TRP A 346 17.19 -7.35 -16.06
C TRP A 346 16.36 -7.85 -17.24
N ALA A 347 15.68 -6.94 -17.91
CA ALA A 347 15.09 -7.14 -19.23
C ALA A 347 15.95 -6.40 -20.27
N TRP A 348 16.30 -7.07 -21.36
CA TRP A 348 17.06 -6.46 -22.45
C TRP A 348 16.21 -5.40 -23.16
N VAL A 349 16.79 -4.25 -23.50
CA VAL A 349 16.09 -3.16 -24.23
C VAL A 349 16.73 -2.88 -25.58
N TRP A 350 18.04 -2.62 -25.61
CA TRP A 350 18.74 -2.17 -26.82
C TRP A 350 20.25 -2.38 -26.71
N ASN A 351 20.95 -2.47 -27.84
CA ASN A 351 22.41 -2.32 -27.94
C ASN A 351 22.75 -1.53 -29.20
N ASP A 352 23.93 -0.93 -29.23
CA ASP A 352 24.39 -0.05 -30.31
C ASP A 352 24.94 -0.79 -31.55
N ALA A 353 24.61 -2.07 -31.71
CA ALA A 353 25.00 -2.85 -32.87
C ALA A 353 24.47 -2.18 -34.15
N GLY A 354 25.36 -2.06 -35.15
CA GLY A 354 25.03 -1.39 -36.42
C GLY A 354 25.18 0.13 -36.41
N SER A 355 25.27 0.78 -35.24
CA SER A 355 25.33 2.24 -35.14
C SER A 355 26.63 2.86 -35.63
N GLY A 356 27.74 2.12 -35.65
CA GLY A 356 29.06 2.68 -35.95
C GLY A 356 29.69 3.51 -34.82
N ALA A 357 29.09 3.52 -33.62
CA ALA A 357 29.70 4.12 -32.43
C ALA A 357 31.10 3.56 -32.14
N ASP A 358 31.97 4.41 -31.59
CA ASP A 358 33.38 4.06 -31.31
C ASP A 358 33.52 3.02 -30.18
N ASP A 359 32.60 3.01 -29.23
CA ASP A 359 32.54 2.12 -28.07
C ASP A 359 31.20 1.35 -28.06
N ASP A 360 31.20 0.09 -27.60
CA ASP A 360 29.97 -0.72 -27.47
C ASP A 360 29.14 -0.34 -26.24
N VAL A 361 27.81 -0.46 -26.33
CA VAL A 361 26.89 -0.37 -25.20
C VAL A 361 25.70 -1.32 -25.30
N THR A 362 25.18 -1.73 -24.15
CA THR A 362 23.86 -2.38 -24.05
C THR A 362 23.07 -1.78 -22.92
N VAL A 363 21.78 -1.54 -23.19
CA VAL A 363 20.79 -0.96 -22.30
C VAL A 363 19.83 -2.05 -21.84
N TRP A 364 19.64 -2.11 -20.52
CA TRP A 364 18.75 -3.02 -19.83
C TRP A 364 17.74 -2.22 -19.01
N LYS A 365 16.57 -2.79 -18.77
CA LYS A 365 15.54 -2.25 -17.88
C LYS A 365 15.47 -3.09 -16.61
N ALA A 366 15.52 -2.44 -15.45
CA ALA A 366 15.27 -3.10 -14.18
C ALA A 366 13.77 -3.43 -14.08
N ILE A 367 13.45 -4.72 -13.93
CA ILE A 367 12.08 -5.19 -13.68
C ILE A 367 12.04 -5.99 -12.38
N PRO A 368 10.88 -6.07 -11.71
CA PRO A 368 10.73 -6.91 -10.53
C PRO A 368 11.02 -8.39 -10.80
N ASN A 369 11.65 -9.07 -9.84
CA ASN A 369 11.80 -10.52 -9.82
C ASN A 369 10.86 -11.09 -8.73
N GLY A 370 9.58 -11.25 -9.06
CA GLY A 370 8.50 -11.45 -8.09
C GLY A 370 8.22 -10.17 -7.30
N GLU A 371 8.13 -10.30 -5.97
CA GLU A 371 8.22 -9.34 -4.85
C GLU A 371 8.39 -7.79 -4.94
N GLY A 372 8.57 -7.13 -6.08
CA GLY A 372 9.21 -5.79 -6.12
C GLY A 372 8.48 -4.68 -6.89
N GLN A 373 8.61 -3.43 -6.43
CA GLN A 373 8.06 -2.27 -7.12
C GLN A 373 9.10 -1.68 -8.08
N GLY A 374 8.93 -1.95 -9.37
CA GLY A 374 9.75 -1.39 -10.43
C GLY A 374 9.41 0.07 -10.72
N VAL A 375 10.38 0.79 -11.28
CA VAL A 375 10.25 2.18 -11.76
C VAL A 375 10.78 2.33 -13.19
N GLU A 376 10.93 1.19 -13.88
CA GLU A 376 11.39 1.09 -15.28
C GLU A 376 12.76 1.72 -15.59
N ALA A 377 13.56 1.94 -14.55
CA ALA A 377 14.86 2.55 -14.68
C ALA A 377 15.81 1.69 -15.54
N MET A 378 16.47 2.34 -16.50
CA MET A 378 17.44 1.74 -17.38
C MET A 378 18.78 1.54 -16.66
N SER A 379 19.62 0.64 -17.14
CA SER A 379 21.03 0.57 -16.78
C SER A 379 21.84 0.09 -17.97
N THR A 380 23.12 0.45 -17.99
CA THR A 380 23.96 0.28 -19.18
C THR A 380 25.30 -0.36 -18.85
N ILE A 381 25.85 -1.11 -19.82
CA ILE A 381 27.14 -1.80 -19.75
C ILE A 381 27.89 -1.64 -21.08
N ARG A 382 29.23 -1.59 -21.04
CA ARG A 382 30.11 -1.23 -22.17
C ARG A 382 30.43 -2.38 -23.14
N HIS A 383 29.44 -3.23 -23.42
CA HIS A 383 29.58 -4.39 -24.31
C HIS A 383 28.21 -5.01 -24.60
N HIS A 384 28.12 -5.82 -25.65
CA HIS A 384 26.90 -6.58 -26.02
C HIS A 384 26.59 -7.81 -25.15
N GLY A 385 27.31 -7.98 -24.05
CA GLY A 385 27.12 -9.10 -23.12
C GLY A 385 25.93 -8.93 -22.16
N GLY A 386 25.73 -9.94 -21.30
CA GLY A 386 24.76 -9.88 -20.21
C GLY A 386 25.21 -9.01 -19.04
N MET A 387 24.25 -8.53 -18.24
CA MET A 387 24.54 -7.73 -17.06
C MET A 387 25.12 -8.58 -15.92
N ASN A 388 26.26 -8.17 -15.37
CA ASN A 388 26.98 -8.89 -14.30
C ASN A 388 26.74 -8.33 -12.89
N VAL A 389 25.90 -7.31 -12.77
CA VAL A 389 25.44 -6.74 -11.49
C VAL A 389 23.95 -7.03 -11.32
N GLY A 390 23.50 -7.18 -10.08
CA GLY A 390 22.07 -7.39 -9.78
C GLY A 390 21.24 -6.12 -10.02
N ALA A 391 20.02 -6.28 -10.55
CA ALA A 391 19.04 -5.21 -10.58
C ALA A 391 18.48 -4.97 -9.18
N TYR A 392 18.04 -3.74 -8.91
CA TYR A 392 17.32 -3.39 -7.69
C TYR A 392 16.01 -2.70 -8.04
N VAL A 393 15.00 -2.97 -7.22
CA VAL A 393 13.66 -2.37 -7.28
C VAL A 393 13.24 -1.98 -5.85
N LEU A 394 12.19 -1.16 -5.71
CA LEU A 394 11.70 -0.73 -4.40
C LEU A 394 10.98 -1.87 -3.67
N ILE A 395 10.96 -1.83 -2.34
CA ILE A 395 10.15 -2.74 -1.52
C ILE A 395 8.68 -2.28 -1.56
N PRO A 396 7.74 -3.08 -2.09
CA PRO A 396 6.37 -2.61 -2.35
C PRO A 396 5.59 -2.21 -1.10
N GLY A 397 5.75 -2.94 0.02
CA GLY A 397 5.07 -2.62 1.28
C GLY A 397 5.52 -1.29 1.91
N GLN A 398 6.58 -0.69 1.38
CA GLN A 398 7.14 0.60 1.80
C GLN A 398 6.83 1.74 0.83
N VAL A 399 6.06 1.46 -0.23
CA VAL A 399 5.72 2.44 -1.26
C VAL A 399 4.22 2.71 -1.24
N ASN A 400 3.85 3.98 -1.05
CA ASN A 400 2.53 4.48 -1.37
C ASN A 400 2.46 4.81 -2.87
N TYR A 401 1.83 3.94 -3.67
CA TYR A 401 1.70 4.15 -5.10
C TYR A 401 0.52 5.08 -5.39
N VAL A 402 0.77 6.18 -6.11
CA VAL A 402 -0.25 7.17 -6.47
C VAL A 402 -0.31 7.30 -7.99
N THR A 403 -1.50 7.06 -8.55
CA THR A 403 -1.79 7.32 -9.96
C THR A 403 -2.15 8.79 -10.14
N GLY A 404 -1.35 9.51 -10.92
CA GLY A 404 -1.59 10.92 -11.26
C GLY A 404 -0.70 11.91 -10.50
N PRO A 405 -0.89 13.22 -10.75
CA PRO A 405 0.00 14.24 -10.24
C PRO A 405 -0.07 14.36 -8.71
N PRO A 406 1.00 14.85 -8.06
CA PRO A 406 1.05 15.06 -6.61
C PRO A 406 -0.07 15.97 -6.10
N ALA A 407 -0.68 15.57 -4.99
CA ALA A 407 -1.77 16.32 -4.38
C ALA A 407 -1.20 17.36 -3.41
N ARG A 408 -1.65 18.60 -3.56
CA ARG A 408 -1.36 19.69 -2.62
C ARG A 408 -2.22 19.59 -1.37
N ARG A 409 -3.51 19.31 -1.55
CA ARG A 409 -4.46 19.06 -0.45
C ARG A 409 -5.70 18.32 -0.94
N TYR A 410 -6.34 17.64 -0.01
CA TYR A 410 -7.65 17.03 -0.20
C TYR A 410 -8.73 17.81 0.56
N ILE A 411 -9.91 17.90 -0.03
CA ILE A 411 -11.08 18.53 0.59
C ILE A 411 -12.25 17.55 0.48
N LEU A 412 -12.80 17.15 1.62
CA LEU A 412 -14.03 16.36 1.70
C LEU A 412 -15.21 17.30 2.01
N GLN A 413 -16.17 17.34 1.09
CA GLN A 413 -17.40 18.13 1.21
C GLN A 413 -18.64 17.25 1.11
N ASN A 414 -19.78 17.76 1.57
CA ASN A 414 -21.07 17.07 1.50
C ASN A 414 -21.03 15.66 2.12
N LEU A 415 -20.32 15.52 3.24
CA LEU A 415 -20.17 14.25 3.93
C LEU A 415 -21.51 13.82 4.55
N GLN A 416 -21.92 12.59 4.27
CA GLN A 416 -23.13 11.97 4.80
C GLN A 416 -22.78 10.60 5.41
N TYR A 417 -23.05 10.43 6.70
CA TYR A 417 -22.86 9.17 7.40
C TYR A 417 -24.00 8.19 7.08
N LEU A 418 -23.64 6.93 6.83
CA LEU A 418 -24.54 5.82 6.57
C LEU A 418 -24.71 5.01 7.86
N PHE A 419 -25.55 5.50 8.77
CA PHE A 419 -25.70 4.89 10.10
C PHE A 419 -26.27 3.48 10.07
N ASP A 420 -27.05 3.11 9.05
CA ASP A 420 -27.61 1.76 8.91
C ASP A 420 -26.52 0.70 8.70
N ASP A 421 -25.38 1.10 8.13
CA ASP A 421 -24.23 0.23 7.84
C ASP A 421 -23.13 0.33 8.93
N ARG A 422 -23.44 0.92 10.09
CA ARG A 422 -22.46 1.09 11.18
C ARG A 422 -22.06 -0.26 11.79
N ASN A 423 -20.82 -0.37 12.19
CA ASN A 423 -20.26 -1.54 12.86
C ASN A 423 -19.71 -1.18 14.23
N LEU A 424 -20.22 -1.83 15.29
CA LEU A 424 -19.65 -1.72 16.63
C LEU A 424 -18.43 -2.63 16.72
N VAL A 425 -17.24 -2.03 16.76
CA VAL A 425 -15.98 -2.76 16.76
C VAL A 425 -15.58 -3.19 18.16
N ASN A 426 -15.77 -2.31 19.15
CA ASN A 426 -15.46 -2.61 20.54
C ASN A 426 -16.42 -1.88 21.49
N ASN A 427 -16.75 -2.53 22.60
CA ASN A 427 -17.48 -1.97 23.73
C ASN A 427 -17.05 -2.70 25.01
N GLU A 428 -15.86 -2.35 25.50
CA GLU A 428 -15.31 -2.93 26.72
C GLU A 428 -15.05 -1.86 27.78
N PRO A 429 -15.25 -2.19 29.07
CA PRO A 429 -14.86 -1.32 30.16
C PRO A 429 -13.34 -1.22 30.26
N GLU A 430 -12.84 0.00 30.43
CA GLU A 430 -11.43 0.32 30.64
C GLU A 430 -11.22 0.93 32.03
N ASN A 431 -10.20 0.44 32.75
CA ASN A 431 -9.77 1.03 34.02
C ASN A 431 -8.92 2.27 33.72
N ILE A 432 -9.47 3.46 33.96
CA ILE A 432 -8.82 4.74 33.65
C ILE A 432 -7.82 5.11 34.74
N GLN A 433 -8.24 5.00 36.00
CA GLN A 433 -7.42 5.39 37.14
C GLN A 433 -7.76 4.56 38.37
N ARG A 434 -6.75 4.23 39.19
CA ARG A 434 -6.93 3.51 40.45
C ARG A 434 -6.37 4.34 41.60
N THR A 435 -7.13 4.43 42.68
CA THR A 435 -6.64 4.96 43.96
C THR A 435 -6.86 3.92 45.06
N ILE A 436 -5.94 3.90 46.02
CA ILE A 436 -5.97 3.00 47.17
C ILE A 436 -6.02 3.84 48.44
N VAL A 437 -6.92 3.48 49.34
CA VAL A 437 -7.01 4.08 50.68
C VAL A 437 -6.73 2.99 51.70
N GLU A 438 -5.72 3.23 52.54
CA GLU A 438 -5.35 2.33 53.63
C GLU A 438 -5.90 2.83 54.96
N ASN A 439 -6.45 1.92 55.75
CA ASN A 439 -6.81 2.17 57.15
C ASN A 439 -5.94 1.30 58.06
N ARG A 440 -4.90 1.91 58.63
CA ARG A 440 -3.99 1.29 59.61
C ARG A 440 -4.51 1.36 61.05
N GLY A 441 -5.62 2.07 61.27
CA GLY A 441 -6.26 2.19 62.58
C GLY A 441 -7.13 0.98 62.93
N ASP A 442 -7.61 0.98 64.17
CA ASP A 442 -8.42 -0.12 64.73
C ASP A 442 -9.94 0.15 64.62
N THR A 443 -10.34 1.25 63.99
CA THR A 443 -11.75 1.64 63.75
C THR A 443 -11.98 1.95 62.29
N VAL A 444 -13.22 1.80 61.80
CA VAL A 444 -13.60 2.17 60.43
C VAL A 444 -13.28 3.65 60.17
N GLN A 445 -12.65 3.95 59.03
CA GLN A 445 -12.35 5.31 58.61
C GLN A 445 -13.17 5.66 57.36
N GLN A 446 -13.63 6.91 57.30
CA GLN A 446 -14.30 7.50 56.14
C GLN A 446 -13.38 8.53 55.54
N VAL A 447 -13.07 8.40 54.25
CA VAL A 447 -12.19 9.31 53.52
C VAL A 447 -12.92 9.80 52.29
N THR A 448 -12.95 11.12 52.11
CA THR A 448 -13.34 11.75 50.85
C THR A 448 -12.09 12.25 50.17
N ARG A 449 -11.87 11.84 48.93
CA ARG A 449 -10.73 12.27 48.12
C ARG A 449 -11.21 12.65 46.73
N GLU A 450 -10.78 13.82 46.25
CA GLU A 450 -10.92 14.15 44.83
C GLU A 450 -9.82 13.45 44.03
N VAL A 451 -10.22 12.73 43.00
CA VAL A 451 -9.32 11.99 42.11
C VAL A 451 -9.47 12.57 40.72
N SER A 452 -8.41 13.16 40.18
CA SER A 452 -8.37 13.53 38.76
C SER A 452 -7.94 12.35 37.90
N TYR A 453 -8.46 12.31 36.69
CA TYR A 453 -8.15 11.29 35.70
C TYR A 453 -8.20 11.88 34.29
N THR A 454 -7.49 11.22 33.38
CA THR A 454 -7.44 11.60 31.97
C THR A 454 -7.80 10.43 31.09
N TYR A 455 -8.49 10.69 29.99
CA TYR A 455 -8.80 9.70 28.97
C TYR A 455 -8.70 10.32 27.58
N GLU A 456 -8.49 9.47 26.58
CA GLU A 456 -8.30 9.90 25.20
C GLU A 456 -9.42 9.40 24.31
N GLU A 457 -9.85 10.25 23.39
CA GLU A 457 -10.74 9.91 22.31
C GLU A 457 -10.04 10.14 20.98
N THR A 458 -10.26 9.27 20.02
CA THR A 458 -9.59 9.32 18.72
C THR A 458 -10.61 9.22 17.60
N TYR A 459 -10.44 10.05 16.58
CA TYR A 459 -11.29 10.09 15.41
C TYR A 459 -10.45 10.04 14.14
N SER A 460 -10.85 9.22 13.19
CA SER A 460 -10.30 9.24 11.83
C SER A 460 -11.42 9.17 10.80
N TRP A 461 -11.20 9.86 9.68
CA TRP A 461 -11.94 9.61 8.44
C TRP A 461 -10.97 8.89 7.53
N SER A 462 -11.19 7.59 7.41
CA SER A 462 -10.29 6.73 6.67
C SER A 462 -10.53 6.78 5.18
N ASN A 463 -9.52 6.27 4.49
CA ASN A 463 -9.22 6.63 3.13
C ASN A 463 -9.36 5.47 2.15
N THR A 464 -9.34 5.90 0.91
CA THR A 464 -8.99 5.18 -0.30
C THR A 464 -7.48 4.95 -0.42
N ALA A 465 -7.07 3.74 -0.77
CA ALA A 465 -5.75 3.44 -1.33
C ALA A 465 -5.55 4.13 -2.70
N GLY A 466 -4.36 4.67 -2.96
CA GLY A 466 -4.07 5.42 -4.20
C GLY A 466 -4.27 6.94 -4.08
N LEU A 467 -4.59 7.44 -2.89
CA LEU A 467 -4.38 8.83 -2.53
C LEU A 467 -3.03 9.00 -1.84
N GLU A 468 -2.44 10.18 -1.97
CA GLU A 468 -1.17 10.52 -1.36
C GLU A 468 -1.32 10.60 0.16
N VAL A 469 -0.58 9.76 0.89
CA VAL A 469 -0.48 9.83 2.35
C VAL A 469 0.26 11.10 2.77
N SER A 470 -0.02 11.58 3.99
CA SER A 470 0.63 12.79 4.54
C SER A 470 0.40 14.06 3.69
N VAL A 471 -0.76 14.12 3.04
CA VAL A 471 -1.28 15.35 2.41
C VAL A 471 -2.39 15.92 3.29
N SER A 472 -2.36 17.23 3.52
CA SER A 472 -3.38 17.89 4.33
C SER A 472 -4.79 17.66 3.76
N THR A 473 -5.69 17.22 4.63
CA THR A 473 -7.09 16.92 4.35
C THR A 473 -7.97 17.85 5.14
N THR A 474 -8.83 18.61 4.45
CA THR A 474 -9.84 19.44 5.11
C THR A 474 -11.20 18.77 5.02
N ILE A 475 -11.86 18.62 6.16
CA ILE A 475 -13.20 18.03 6.26
C ILE A 475 -14.10 19.01 7.00
N THR A 476 -15.27 19.32 6.46
CA THR A 476 -16.29 20.12 7.15
C THR A 476 -17.49 19.24 7.45
N THR A 477 -17.60 18.75 8.67
CA THR A 477 -18.66 17.82 9.11
C THR A 477 -18.88 17.89 10.63
N GLY A 478 -19.95 17.28 11.13
CA GLY A 478 -20.09 16.98 12.56
C GLY A 478 -19.41 15.64 12.89
N VAL A 479 -18.94 15.50 14.13
CA VAL A 479 -18.34 14.25 14.64
C VAL A 479 -19.45 13.38 15.24
N PRO A 480 -19.59 12.11 14.83
CA PRO A 480 -20.49 11.18 15.49
C PRO A 480 -20.13 10.97 16.97
N LEU A 481 -21.11 11.13 17.85
CA LEU A 481 -21.04 10.89 19.29
C LEU A 481 -21.73 9.56 19.60
N ILE A 482 -20.98 8.61 20.16
CA ILE A 482 -21.35 7.20 20.32
C ILE A 482 -21.71 6.97 21.79
N SER A 483 -22.90 6.45 22.08
CA SER A 483 -23.32 6.09 23.43
C SER A 483 -24.15 4.81 23.44
N SER A 484 -24.46 4.27 24.63
CA SER A 484 -25.41 3.16 24.76
C SER A 484 -26.81 3.48 24.25
N GLY A 485 -27.20 4.76 24.25
CA GLY A 485 -28.49 5.24 23.72
C GLY A 485 -28.54 5.38 22.19
N GLY A 486 -27.42 5.15 21.49
CA GLY A 486 -27.30 5.31 20.04
C GLY A 486 -26.23 6.32 19.62
N VAL A 487 -26.23 6.66 18.33
CA VAL A 487 -25.28 7.59 17.71
C VAL A 487 -25.97 8.91 17.39
N THR A 488 -25.38 10.03 17.81
CA THR A 488 -25.80 11.39 17.42
C THR A 488 -24.66 12.08 16.68
N VAL A 489 -24.92 13.23 16.05
CA VAL A 489 -23.88 14.00 15.35
C VAL A 489 -23.73 15.36 16.01
N SER A 490 -22.50 15.78 16.28
CA SER A 490 -22.20 17.10 16.85
C SER A 490 -22.58 18.24 15.90
N THR A 491 -22.44 19.48 16.36
CA THR A 491 -22.44 20.64 15.46
C THR A 491 -21.32 20.51 14.42
N THR A 492 -21.58 20.99 13.20
CA THR A 492 -20.62 20.98 12.09
C THR A 492 -19.43 21.89 12.41
N ALA A 493 -18.22 21.36 12.25
CA ALA A 493 -16.99 22.12 12.34
C ALA A 493 -16.04 21.74 11.18
N SER A 494 -15.07 22.60 10.91
CA SER A 494 -14.00 22.31 9.96
C SER A 494 -12.81 21.71 10.70
N PHE A 495 -12.37 20.55 10.24
CA PHE A 495 -11.22 19.83 10.75
C PHE A 495 -10.14 19.77 9.66
N SER A 496 -8.88 19.88 10.06
CA SER A 496 -7.73 19.63 9.21
C SER A 496 -6.88 18.54 9.84
N HIS A 497 -6.55 17.51 9.07
CA HIS A 497 -5.63 16.46 9.48
C HIS A 497 -4.80 15.98 8.30
N GLU A 498 -3.72 15.26 8.56
CA GLU A 498 -2.96 14.59 7.49
C GLU A 498 -3.74 13.38 6.96
N TRP A 499 -3.74 13.20 5.64
CA TRP A 499 -4.43 12.09 4.98
C TRP A 499 -3.88 10.75 5.49
N GLY A 500 -4.75 9.86 5.97
CA GLY A 500 -4.35 8.60 6.63
C GLY A 500 -3.98 8.73 8.12
N GLY A 501 -4.11 9.93 8.69
CA GLY A 501 -3.92 10.21 10.12
C GLY A 501 -5.22 10.16 10.93
N SER A 502 -5.07 10.29 12.25
CA SER A 502 -6.17 10.40 13.21
C SER A 502 -5.98 11.62 14.11
N THR A 503 -7.08 12.17 14.61
CA THR A 503 -7.07 13.22 15.63
C THR A 503 -7.36 12.60 16.98
N THR A 504 -6.41 12.67 17.91
CA THR A 504 -6.62 12.29 19.31
C THR A 504 -6.84 13.53 20.16
N LYS A 505 -7.84 13.49 21.04
CA LYS A 505 -8.12 14.52 22.05
C LYS A 505 -8.02 13.90 23.43
N SER A 506 -7.29 14.57 24.31
CA SER A 506 -7.21 14.19 25.73
C SER A 506 -8.17 15.04 26.54
N TYR A 507 -8.91 14.39 27.44
CA TYR A 507 -9.87 15.01 28.34
C TYR A 507 -9.39 14.79 29.78
N THR A 508 -9.56 15.81 30.62
CA THR A 508 -9.28 15.73 32.06
C THR A 508 -10.57 15.98 32.82
N ASP A 509 -10.85 15.15 33.81
CA ASP A 509 -12.00 15.28 34.69
C ASP A 509 -11.62 14.87 36.12
N SER A 510 -12.48 15.17 37.10
CA SER A 510 -12.30 14.76 38.48
C SER A 510 -13.59 14.21 39.09
N VAL A 511 -13.44 13.25 40.02
CA VAL A 511 -14.56 12.70 40.77
C VAL A 511 -14.23 12.67 42.26
N SER A 512 -15.21 13.06 43.08
CA SER A 512 -15.12 12.94 44.54
C SER A 512 -15.45 11.50 44.95
N VAL A 513 -14.44 10.77 45.40
CA VAL A 513 -14.55 9.39 45.86
C VAL A 513 -14.73 9.38 47.37
N GLN A 514 -15.80 8.74 47.84
CA GLN A 514 -16.08 8.56 49.27
C GLN A 514 -15.90 7.09 49.64
N VAL A 515 -14.85 6.80 50.41
CA VAL A 515 -14.45 5.42 50.76
C VAL A 515 -14.62 5.19 52.26
N SER A 516 -15.38 4.16 52.61
CA SER A 516 -15.38 3.56 53.95
C SER A 516 -14.44 2.35 53.97
N VAL A 517 -13.39 2.39 54.78
CA VAL A 517 -12.36 1.35 54.85
C VAL A 517 -12.37 0.68 56.22
N GLN A 518 -12.46 -0.65 56.24
CA GLN A 518 -12.47 -1.42 57.48
C GLN A 518 -11.13 -1.29 58.25
N PRO A 519 -11.11 -1.50 59.58
CA PRO A 519 -9.86 -1.51 60.34
C PRO A 519 -8.82 -2.47 59.74
N ARG A 520 -7.55 -2.10 59.80
CA ARG A 520 -6.41 -2.93 59.33
C ARG A 520 -6.59 -3.47 57.91
N SER A 521 -7.20 -2.68 57.01
CA SER A 521 -7.47 -3.07 55.63
C SER A 521 -7.18 -1.94 54.66
N GLN A 522 -7.17 -2.26 53.37
CA GLN A 522 -7.14 -1.30 52.28
C GLN A 522 -8.34 -1.52 51.35
N LYS A 523 -8.80 -0.44 50.73
CA LYS A 523 -9.82 -0.49 49.69
C LYS A 523 -9.37 0.28 48.45
N SER A 524 -9.57 -0.31 47.29
CA SER A 524 -9.36 0.36 46.01
C SER A 524 -10.65 0.98 45.51
N ALA A 525 -10.56 2.21 45.02
CA ALA A 525 -11.57 2.81 44.17
C ALA A 525 -10.99 2.96 42.76
N VAL A 526 -11.68 2.39 41.78
CA VAL A 526 -11.26 2.35 40.38
C VAL A 526 -12.23 3.18 39.55
N ILE A 527 -11.72 4.15 38.82
CA ILE A 527 -12.48 4.92 37.85
C ILE A 527 -12.49 4.10 36.56
N VAL A 528 -13.68 3.69 36.14
CA VAL A 528 -13.90 2.83 34.98
C VAL A 528 -14.75 3.60 33.97
N GLY A 529 -14.31 3.67 32.72
CA GLY A 529 -15.10 4.15 31.59
C GLY A 529 -15.44 3.01 30.65
N ASN A 530 -16.52 3.13 29.88
CA ASN A 530 -16.80 2.21 28.78
C ASN A 530 -16.25 2.80 27.48
N ARG A 531 -15.32 2.08 26.85
CA ARG A 531 -14.68 2.49 25.61
C ARG A 531 -15.43 1.91 24.41
N TYR A 532 -16.01 2.80 23.63
CA TYR A 532 -16.72 2.48 22.40
C TYR A 532 -15.81 2.72 21.20
N THR A 533 -15.67 1.71 20.34
CA THR A 533 -15.07 1.87 19.01
C THR A 533 -16.12 1.56 17.96
N MET A 534 -16.37 2.50 17.05
CA MET A 534 -17.38 2.34 16.01
C MET A 534 -16.84 2.76 14.66
N ASP A 535 -17.12 1.94 13.65
CA ASP A 535 -16.90 2.23 12.25
C ASP A 535 -18.24 2.65 11.62
N ILE A 536 -18.29 3.83 11.00
CA ILE A 536 -19.50 4.38 10.37
C ILE A 536 -19.14 4.73 8.92
N PRO A 537 -19.66 3.99 7.93
CA PRO A 537 -19.43 4.33 6.53
C PRO A 537 -19.98 5.72 6.19
N TYR A 538 -19.35 6.42 5.24
CA TYR A 538 -19.85 7.70 4.74
C TYR A 538 -19.72 7.83 3.23
N THR A 539 -20.53 8.72 2.65
CA THR A 539 -20.37 9.24 1.29
C THR A 539 -20.00 10.72 1.31
N ALA A 540 -19.15 11.18 0.42
CA ALA A 540 -18.72 12.57 0.31
C ALA A 540 -18.40 12.96 -1.15
N THR A 541 -18.09 14.22 -1.38
CA THR A 541 -17.41 14.71 -2.58
C THR A 541 -15.94 14.94 -2.22
N LEU A 542 -15.03 14.24 -2.89
CA LEU A 542 -13.59 14.47 -2.75
C LEU A 542 -13.12 15.46 -3.82
N ILE A 543 -12.50 16.55 -3.39
CA ILE A 543 -11.81 17.49 -4.26
C ILE A 543 -10.31 17.34 -3.98
N THR A 544 -9.54 17.08 -5.03
CA THR A 544 -8.09 17.09 -5.00
C THR A 544 -7.59 18.37 -5.64
N GLU A 545 -6.84 19.19 -4.91
CA GLU A 545 -6.05 20.26 -5.50
C GLU A 545 -4.64 19.74 -5.72
N TYR A 546 -4.15 19.78 -6.95
CA TYR A 546 -2.83 19.28 -7.31
C TYR A 546 -1.78 20.38 -7.20
N GLU A 547 -0.50 20.00 -7.13
CA GLU A 547 0.61 20.97 -7.05
C GLU A 547 0.73 21.86 -8.30
N ASP A 548 0.30 21.36 -9.46
CA ASP A 548 0.24 22.13 -10.72
C ASP A 548 -0.92 23.14 -10.78
N GLY A 549 -1.75 23.21 -9.73
CA GLY A 549 -2.91 24.09 -9.63
C GLY A 549 -4.19 23.54 -10.27
N SER A 550 -4.13 22.39 -10.94
CA SER A 550 -5.31 21.71 -11.46
C SER A 550 -6.16 21.12 -10.33
N ARG A 551 -7.41 20.76 -10.65
CA ARG A 551 -8.38 20.23 -9.68
C ARG A 551 -9.05 18.96 -10.18
N GLY A 552 -9.06 17.93 -9.34
CA GLY A 552 -9.84 16.71 -9.54
C GLY A 552 -11.07 16.71 -8.64
N VAL A 553 -12.21 16.23 -9.14
CA VAL A 553 -13.44 16.08 -8.35
C VAL A 553 -13.96 14.65 -8.50
N ARG A 554 -14.21 13.97 -7.38
CA ARG A 554 -14.82 12.65 -7.31
C ARG A 554 -16.09 12.73 -6.47
N ASN A 555 -17.23 12.62 -7.15
CA ASN A 555 -18.54 12.54 -6.50
C ASN A 555 -18.76 11.13 -5.94
N ASN A 556 -19.61 11.00 -4.92
CA ASN A 556 -19.93 9.73 -4.25
C ASN A 556 -18.68 8.99 -3.72
N TYR A 557 -17.66 9.76 -3.31
CA TYR A 557 -16.48 9.23 -2.62
C TYR A 557 -16.93 8.52 -1.34
N ARG A 558 -16.43 7.31 -1.08
CA ARG A 558 -16.76 6.53 0.11
C ARG A 558 -15.55 6.42 1.03
N GLY A 559 -15.82 6.38 2.32
CA GLY A 559 -14.83 6.12 3.35
C GLY A 559 -15.50 5.59 4.62
N VAL A 560 -14.71 5.37 5.66
CA VAL A 560 -15.21 4.95 6.97
C VAL A 560 -14.77 5.98 8.00
N PHE A 561 -15.70 6.47 8.80
CA PHE A 561 -15.35 7.18 10.01
C PHE A 561 -15.11 6.16 11.11
N ARG A 562 -13.97 6.24 11.78
CA ARG A 562 -13.69 5.45 12.98
C ARG A 562 -13.58 6.35 14.18
N GLY A 563 -14.47 6.14 15.14
CA GLY A 563 -14.50 6.87 16.41
C GLY A 563 -14.20 5.95 17.58
N VAL A 564 -13.24 6.36 18.42
CA VAL A 564 -12.95 5.80 19.74
C VAL A 564 -13.37 6.83 20.78
N GLN A 565 -14.38 6.51 21.59
CA GLN A 565 -14.91 7.40 22.63
C GLN A 565 -15.03 6.69 23.96
N VAL A 566 -14.92 7.44 25.06
CA VAL A 566 -15.05 6.91 26.42
C VAL A 566 -16.26 7.55 27.08
N ASN A 567 -17.23 6.73 27.47
CA ASN A 567 -18.48 7.16 28.10
C ASN A 567 -18.76 6.39 29.39
N GLU A 568 -19.85 6.72 30.08
CA GLU A 568 -20.34 5.97 31.25
C GLU A 568 -19.29 5.81 32.36
N ILE A 569 -18.53 6.89 32.59
CA ILE A 569 -17.50 6.92 33.62
C ILE A 569 -18.15 6.77 34.99
N ARG A 570 -17.66 5.80 35.75
CA ARG A 570 -18.18 5.42 37.07
C ARG A 570 -17.05 5.05 38.01
N VAL A 571 -17.31 5.15 39.31
CA VAL A 571 -16.40 4.67 40.36
C VAL A 571 -16.83 3.28 40.81
N VAL A 572 -15.92 2.32 40.74
CA VAL A 572 -16.10 0.95 41.22
C VAL A 572 -15.26 0.76 42.48
N TYR A 573 -15.92 0.41 43.58
CA TYR A 573 -15.24 0.08 44.84
C TYR A 573 -14.98 -1.41 44.91
N GLU A 574 -13.72 -1.79 45.12
CA GLU A 574 -13.35 -3.18 45.38
C GLU A 574 -13.59 -3.54 46.85
N ALA A 575 -13.59 -4.84 47.16
CA ALA A 575 -13.72 -5.31 48.53
C ALA A 575 -12.51 -4.87 49.37
N ASP A 576 -12.72 -4.70 50.69
CA ASP A 576 -11.61 -4.46 51.62
C ASP A 576 -10.66 -5.68 51.64
N VAL A 577 -9.36 -5.42 51.49
CA VAL A 577 -8.31 -6.43 51.58
C VAL A 577 -7.52 -6.20 52.87
N PRO A 578 -7.36 -7.20 53.75
CA PRO A 578 -6.58 -7.07 54.97
C PRO A 578 -5.13 -6.65 54.68
N LEU A 579 -4.58 -5.75 55.49
CA LEU A 579 -3.17 -5.40 55.43
C LEU A 579 -2.36 -6.57 56.02
N THR A 580 -1.54 -7.22 55.20
CA THR A 580 -0.59 -8.25 55.64
C THR A 580 0.71 -7.60 56.13
N GLU A 581 1.39 -8.20 57.11
CA GLU A 581 2.64 -7.66 57.71
C GLU A 581 3.80 -7.47 56.72
N GLU A 582 3.68 -7.94 55.47
CA GLU A 582 4.74 -7.86 54.46
C GLU A 582 4.91 -6.46 53.80
N ASN A 583 4.05 -5.49 54.11
CA ASN A 583 4.19 -4.08 53.65
C ASN A 583 4.53 -3.10 54.80
N ALA A 584 5.09 -3.59 55.91
CA ALA A 584 5.62 -2.74 56.98
C ALA A 584 7.08 -2.35 56.68
N VAL A 585 7.29 -1.29 55.89
CA VAL A 585 8.54 -0.52 56.00
C VAL A 585 8.26 0.69 56.89
N VAL A 586 8.49 0.52 58.18
CA VAL A 586 9.00 1.58 59.07
C VAL A 586 9.85 0.89 60.13
N GLU A 587 11.15 1.16 60.16
CA GLU A 587 11.81 1.36 61.45
C GLU A 587 12.69 2.60 61.39
N ASP A 588 12.25 3.54 62.24
CA ASP A 588 12.90 4.77 62.65
C ASP A 588 14.03 4.46 63.65
N ALA A 589 14.86 5.46 63.88
CA ALA A 589 16.08 5.47 64.68
C ALA A 589 15.96 4.91 66.11
N GLY A 590 17.07 4.35 66.61
CA GLY A 590 17.28 4.10 68.04
C GLY A 590 18.54 3.30 68.33
N GLY A 591 19.68 3.98 68.50
CA GLY A 591 21.00 3.35 68.63
C GLY A 591 21.29 2.61 69.93
N ILE A 592 22.31 1.74 69.86
CA ILE A 592 23.16 1.33 70.98
C ILE A 592 24.60 1.28 70.46
N ASP A 593 25.48 2.06 71.09
CA ASP A 593 26.93 2.06 70.93
C ASP A 593 27.54 0.80 71.56
N LEU A 594 28.47 0.14 70.88
CA LEU A 594 29.68 -0.46 71.46
C LEU A 594 30.73 -0.76 70.36
N GLY A 595 31.67 0.17 70.18
CA GLY A 595 33.11 -0.09 70.14
C GLY A 595 33.76 -0.84 68.95
N GLY A 596 34.63 -0.11 68.23
CA GLY A 596 36.01 -0.56 67.99
C GLY A 596 36.49 -0.81 66.55
N ILE A 597 37.46 0.05 66.16
CA ILE A 597 38.71 -0.25 65.40
C ILE A 597 38.75 0.05 63.88
N GLU A 598 39.58 1.07 63.61
CA GLU A 598 40.47 1.36 62.46
C GLU A 598 39.96 1.80 61.07
N THR A 599 40.11 3.12 60.86
CA THR A 599 40.86 3.81 59.78
C THR A 599 41.03 3.14 58.41
N GLY A 600 40.56 3.85 57.37
CA GLY A 600 41.01 3.69 55.99
C GLY A 600 40.53 4.83 55.10
N VAL A 601 41.31 5.91 55.05
CA VAL A 601 41.19 7.02 54.08
C VAL A 601 41.63 6.52 52.71
N ILE A 602 40.84 6.76 51.64
CA ILE A 602 41.37 7.11 50.31
C ILE A 602 40.40 8.12 49.66
N GLU A 603 40.87 9.35 49.48
CA GLU A 603 40.32 10.34 48.55
C GLU A 603 40.71 10.03 47.10
N THR A 604 39.87 10.46 46.15
CA THR A 604 40.16 11.12 44.84
C THR A 604 39.04 10.77 43.86
N GLY A 605 38.48 11.63 43.01
CA GLY A 605 38.56 13.07 42.81
C GLY A 605 37.40 13.43 41.87
N GLY A 606 36.79 14.59 42.06
CA GLY A 606 35.67 15.04 41.22
C GLY A 606 36.13 15.65 39.90
N ILE A 607 35.22 15.76 38.93
CA ILE A 607 35.07 16.93 38.06
C ILE A 607 33.59 16.99 37.61
N GLY A 608 32.93 18.12 37.83
CA GLY A 608 31.56 18.39 37.41
C GLY A 608 31.47 19.00 36.02
N VAL A 609 30.26 19.04 35.47
CA VAL A 609 29.83 20.02 34.46
C VAL A 609 28.32 20.24 34.54
N ASP A 610 27.96 21.53 34.62
CA ASP A 610 26.62 22.12 34.71
C ASP A 610 25.72 21.85 33.49
N TRP A 611 24.42 21.76 33.72
CA TRP A 611 23.36 21.96 32.71
C TRP A 611 22.49 23.16 33.09
N PRO A 612 22.15 24.08 32.16
CA PRO A 612 21.28 25.22 32.46
C PRO A 612 19.79 24.83 32.46
N PRO A 613 18.92 25.61 33.14
CA PRO A 613 17.49 25.33 33.20
C PRO A 613 16.73 25.82 31.94
N PRO A 614 15.58 25.22 31.61
CA PRO A 614 14.78 25.61 30.44
C PRO A 614 13.97 26.88 30.69
N PHE A 615 13.88 27.70 29.63
CA PHE A 615 13.03 28.88 29.49
C PHE A 615 11.54 28.49 29.45
N VAL A 616 10.70 29.26 30.16
CA VAL A 616 9.24 29.24 30.05
C VAL A 616 8.82 30.54 29.37
N GLU A 617 8.13 30.44 28.24
CA GLU A 617 7.58 31.59 27.49
C GLU A 617 6.06 31.58 27.64
N GLU A 618 5.51 32.65 28.22
CA GLU A 618 4.07 32.89 28.40
C GLU A 618 3.43 33.39 27.09
N ILE A 619 2.30 32.79 26.69
CA ILE A 619 1.47 33.27 25.58
C ILE A 619 0.27 34.05 26.16
N PRO A 620 0.00 35.30 25.72
CA PRO A 620 -1.19 36.04 26.14
C PRO A 620 -2.41 35.67 25.28
N PHE A 621 -3.56 35.57 25.94
CA PHE A 621 -4.88 35.42 25.31
C PHE A 621 -5.35 36.73 24.66
N PHE A 622 -5.84 36.64 23.42
CA PHE A 622 -6.94 37.44 22.89
C PHE A 622 -7.81 36.60 21.95
#